data_AF-A0A0W0DLQ6-F1
#
_entry.id   AF-A0A0W0DLQ6-F1
#
_cell.length_a   1.000
_cell.length_b   1.000
_cell.length_c   1.000
_cell.angle_alpha   90.00
_cell.angle_beta   90.00
_cell.angle_gamma   90.00
#
_symmetry.space_group_name_H-M   'P 1'
#
loop_
_entity.id
_entity.type
_entity.pdbx_description
1 polymer ?
#
loop_
_entity_poly.entity_id
_entity_poly.type
_entity_poly.pdbx_seq_one_letter_code
_entity_poly.pdbx_strand_id
1 'polypeptide(L)'
;MPNLQQFLKQLRTVEIPRLIKQSVSTLNIVCGNESADFDSVACAISYAYFEHAKSAQNVYVPIINIPKEDLMMRRDIMFTLNKLDISQDLLFFREDLMEYNKQFNTINAVIVDHNELPKPTKQLITDVIGIIDHHADKQLYPNANPRIITVTGSCSSLLIIIPKDGLCDTVENLCNNAPKLELKVLDKESQKFVVYEQFDLSSSRKRIMPYLQDVYSTI
;
A
#
# COMPACT_ATOMS: atom_id res chain seq x y z
N MET A 1 -11.35 -3.13 13.97
CA MET A 1 -10.57 -2.39 12.96
C MET A 1 -11.54 -1.53 12.14
N PRO A 2 -11.27 -0.23 11.89
CA PRO A 2 -12.13 0.57 11.02
C PRO A 2 -12.17 -0.04 9.62
N ASN A 3 -13.29 0.07 8.91
CA ASN A 3 -13.30 -0.28 7.49
C ASN A 3 -12.44 0.72 6.67
N LEU A 4 -12.16 0.42 5.40
CA LEU A 4 -11.25 1.23 4.59
C LEU A 4 -11.69 2.71 4.46
N GLN A 5 -12.99 2.95 4.25
CA GLN A 5 -13.55 4.30 4.18
C GLN A 5 -13.38 5.06 5.50
N GLN A 6 -13.67 4.40 6.64
CA GLN A 6 -13.50 4.95 7.98
C GLN A 6 -12.03 5.27 8.27
N PHE A 7 -11.11 4.39 7.87
CA PHE A 7 -9.67 4.60 8.02
C PHE A 7 -9.21 5.85 7.25
N LEU A 8 -9.56 5.97 5.96
CA LEU A 8 -9.20 7.14 5.14
C LEU A 8 -9.78 8.42 5.73
N LYS A 9 -11.04 8.38 6.18
CA LYS A 9 -11.68 9.50 6.88
C LYS A 9 -10.95 9.87 8.16
N GLN A 10 -10.59 8.90 9.00
CA GLN A 10 -9.84 9.12 10.24
C GLN A 10 -8.45 9.71 9.96
N LEU A 11 -7.73 9.23 8.94
CA LEU A 11 -6.46 9.82 8.52
C LEU A 11 -6.62 11.30 8.18
N ARG A 12 -7.63 11.62 7.36
CA ARG A 12 -7.87 12.97 6.84
C ARG A 12 -8.31 13.94 7.93
N THR A 13 -9.22 13.54 8.82
CA THR A 13 -9.88 14.45 9.76
C THR A 13 -9.33 14.41 11.18
N VAL A 14 -8.60 13.35 11.56
CA VAL A 14 -8.11 13.16 12.93
C VAL A 14 -6.60 13.02 12.97
N GLU A 15 -6.04 11.99 12.33
CA GLU A 15 -4.64 11.61 12.56
C GLU A 15 -3.65 12.65 12.03
N ILE A 16 -3.79 13.06 10.77
CA ILE A 16 -2.86 14.04 10.19
C ILE A 16 -2.99 15.41 10.89
N PRO A 17 -4.19 15.98 11.10
CA PRO A 17 -4.34 17.20 11.90
C PRO A 17 -3.76 17.08 13.31
N ARG A 18 -3.88 15.91 13.97
CA ARG A 18 -3.29 15.64 15.28
C ARG A 18 -1.76 15.69 15.22
N LEU A 19 -1.13 15.03 14.24
CA LEU A 19 0.33 15.05 14.06
C LEU A 19 0.86 16.47 13.86
N ILE A 20 0.17 17.26 13.02
CA ILE A 20 0.51 18.66 12.77
C ILE A 20 0.37 19.49 14.05
N LYS A 21 -0.75 19.37 14.76
CA LYS A 21 -1.00 20.10 16.02
C LYS A 21 0.03 19.75 17.10
N GLN A 22 0.49 18.50 17.12
CA GLN A 22 1.53 18.02 18.03
C GLN A 22 2.94 18.36 17.57
N SER A 23 3.11 19.04 16.42
CA SER A 23 4.42 19.39 15.85
C SER A 23 5.33 18.17 15.70
N VAL A 24 4.74 17.03 15.29
CA VAL A 24 5.52 15.83 14.96
C VAL A 24 6.42 16.18 13.77
N SER A 25 7.71 15.90 13.88
CA SER A 25 8.70 16.32 12.88
C SER A 25 8.64 15.50 11.59
N THR A 26 8.19 14.25 11.69
CA THR A 26 8.31 13.24 10.63
C THR A 26 6.94 12.70 10.24
N LEU A 27 6.67 12.68 8.95
CA LEU A 27 5.50 12.02 8.37
C LEU A 27 5.95 10.80 7.55
N ASN A 28 5.25 9.68 7.74
CA ASN A 28 5.44 8.52 6.88
C ASN A 28 4.34 8.48 5.82
N ILE A 29 4.73 8.26 4.57
CA ILE A 29 3.82 8.11 3.43
C ILE A 29 4.04 6.77 2.73
N VAL A 30 3.06 6.37 1.94
CA VAL A 30 3.19 5.31 0.94
C VAL A 30 2.86 5.90 -0.42
N CYS A 31 3.70 5.69 -1.43
CA CYS A 31 3.50 6.31 -2.73
C CYS A 31 3.70 5.31 -3.87
N GLY A 32 2.74 5.26 -4.79
CA GLY A 32 2.85 4.54 -6.06
C GLY A 32 3.60 5.34 -7.13
N ASN A 33 3.73 4.76 -8.33
CA ASN A 33 4.39 5.45 -9.45
C ASN A 33 3.53 6.61 -10.00
N GLU A 34 4.09 7.46 -10.84
CA GLU A 34 3.41 8.61 -11.44
C GLU A 34 2.33 8.25 -12.46
N SER A 35 2.35 7.01 -12.98
CA SER A 35 1.27 6.53 -13.81
C SER A 35 -0.01 6.39 -12.99
N ALA A 36 0.10 6.14 -11.67
CA ALA A 36 -0.95 5.95 -10.67
C ALA A 36 -2.05 4.97 -11.12
N ASP A 37 -1.67 3.96 -11.90
CA ASP A 37 -2.57 2.91 -12.33
C ASP A 37 -3.22 2.19 -11.13
N PHE A 38 -4.12 1.25 -11.42
CA PHE A 38 -4.85 0.54 -10.37
C PHE A 38 -3.91 -0.14 -9.37
N ASP A 39 -2.78 -0.68 -9.84
CA ASP A 39 -1.86 -1.43 -9.00
C ASP A 39 -1.16 -0.50 -8.00
N SER A 40 -0.59 0.60 -8.50
CA SER A 40 0.00 1.66 -7.68
C SER A 40 -0.96 2.20 -6.60
N VAL A 41 -2.21 2.52 -6.98
CA VAL A 41 -3.19 3.09 -6.04
C VAL A 41 -3.66 2.07 -5.02
N ALA A 42 -4.01 0.85 -5.46
CA ALA A 42 -4.40 -0.23 -4.56
C ALA A 42 -3.26 -0.55 -3.59
N CYS A 43 -2.01 -0.54 -4.07
CA CYS A 43 -0.86 -0.83 -3.24
C CYS A 43 -0.65 0.20 -2.13
N ALA A 44 -0.66 1.49 -2.49
CA ALA A 44 -0.41 2.56 -1.53
C ALA A 44 -1.47 2.55 -0.41
N ILE A 45 -2.74 2.45 -0.79
CA ILE A 45 -3.86 2.41 0.15
C ILE A 45 -3.79 1.16 1.05
N SER A 46 -3.53 -0.02 0.47
CA SER A 46 -3.50 -1.28 1.22
C SER A 46 -2.36 -1.31 2.22
N TYR A 47 -1.15 -0.88 1.84
CA TYR A 47 -0.01 -0.84 2.76
C TYR A 47 -0.31 0.07 3.96
N ALA A 48 -0.80 1.29 3.70
CA ALA A 48 -1.13 2.24 4.76
C ALA A 48 -2.20 1.68 5.72
N TYR A 49 -3.22 1.03 5.17
CA TYR A 49 -4.27 0.39 5.95
C TYR A 49 -3.76 -0.77 6.80
N PHE A 50 -2.88 -1.61 6.25
CA PHE A 50 -2.29 -2.73 6.99
C PHE A 50 -1.32 -2.28 8.08
N GLU A 51 -0.55 -1.21 7.86
CA GLU A 51 0.27 -0.62 8.92
C GLU A 51 -0.58 -0.08 10.07
N HIS A 52 -1.67 0.60 9.75
CA HIS A 52 -2.63 1.05 10.76
C HIS A 52 -3.29 -0.11 11.53
N ALA A 53 -3.56 -1.22 10.83
CA ALA A 53 -4.10 -2.45 11.43
C ALA A 53 -3.15 -3.07 12.46
N LYS A 54 -1.85 -3.02 12.20
CA LYS A 54 -0.82 -3.52 13.12
C LYS A 54 -0.73 -2.64 14.36
N SER A 55 -0.78 -1.33 14.18
CA SER A 55 -0.76 -0.36 15.28
C SER A 55 -1.40 0.94 14.85
N ALA A 56 -2.37 1.43 15.63
CA ALA A 56 -2.98 2.73 15.39
C ALA A 56 -1.97 3.90 15.52
N GLN A 57 -0.80 3.68 16.12
CA GLN A 57 0.28 4.66 16.19
C GLN A 57 1.07 4.76 14.87
N ASN A 58 1.01 3.74 14.01
CA ASN A 58 1.66 3.74 12.71
C ASN A 58 0.80 4.51 11.71
N VAL A 59 1.02 5.82 11.64
CA VAL A 59 0.35 6.68 10.68
C VAL A 59 1.14 6.70 9.38
N TYR A 60 0.63 6.00 8.37
CA TYR A 60 1.10 6.05 6.99
C TYR A 60 0.04 6.69 6.09
N VAL A 61 0.43 7.70 5.31
CA VAL A 61 -0.51 8.41 4.41
C VAL A 61 -0.36 7.86 2.98
N PRO A 62 -1.42 7.28 2.37
CA PRO A 62 -1.34 6.74 1.02
C PRO A 62 -1.49 7.85 -0.02
N ILE A 63 -0.39 8.20 -0.70
CA ILE A 63 -0.33 9.22 -1.74
C ILE A 63 -0.58 8.61 -3.12
N ILE A 64 -1.60 9.11 -3.80
CA ILE A 64 -1.86 8.88 -5.22
C ILE A 64 -1.04 9.92 -6.00
N ASN A 65 -0.02 9.48 -6.74
CA ASN A 65 0.99 10.36 -7.32
C ASN A 65 0.55 11.07 -8.63
N ILE A 66 -0.59 11.72 -8.57
CA ILE A 66 -1.13 12.59 -9.62
C ILE A 66 -1.87 13.78 -9.00
N PRO A 67 -2.12 14.85 -9.78
CA PRO A 67 -3.11 15.86 -9.43
C PRO A 67 -4.46 15.24 -9.11
N LYS A 68 -5.18 15.81 -8.14
CA LYS A 68 -6.49 15.33 -7.72
C LYS A 68 -7.48 15.24 -8.88
N GLU A 69 -7.49 16.23 -9.77
CA GLU A 69 -8.38 16.31 -10.93
C GLU A 69 -8.21 15.16 -11.93
N ASP A 70 -7.00 14.60 -12.04
CA ASP A 70 -6.68 13.52 -12.98
C ASP A 70 -7.28 12.17 -12.57
N LEU A 71 -7.78 12.03 -11.33
CA LEU A 71 -8.39 10.77 -10.88
C LEU A 71 -9.62 10.40 -11.71
N MET A 72 -10.39 11.40 -12.16
CA MET A 72 -11.62 11.18 -12.93
C MET A 72 -11.39 10.43 -14.25
N MET A 73 -10.18 10.50 -14.80
CA MET A 73 -9.79 9.82 -16.03
C MET A 73 -9.52 8.32 -15.82
N ARG A 74 -9.35 7.88 -14.56
CA ARG A 74 -9.02 6.49 -14.17
C ARG A 74 -10.29 5.71 -13.83
N ARG A 75 -11.05 5.38 -14.87
CA ARG A 75 -12.43 4.83 -14.76
C ARG A 75 -12.53 3.56 -13.91
N ASP A 76 -11.54 2.68 -14.00
CA ASP A 76 -11.42 1.44 -13.22
C ASP A 76 -11.19 1.69 -11.71
N ILE A 77 -10.33 2.66 -11.39
CA ILE A 77 -10.12 3.13 -10.02
C ILE A 77 -11.38 3.78 -9.48
N MET A 78 -11.98 4.71 -10.24
CA MET A 78 -13.23 5.39 -9.87
C MET A 78 -14.38 4.41 -9.64
N PHE A 79 -14.52 3.40 -10.51
CA PHE A 79 -15.51 2.34 -10.34
C PHE A 79 -15.33 1.57 -9.03
N THR A 80 -14.09 1.23 -8.68
CA THR A 80 -13.76 0.52 -7.45
C THR A 80 -14.01 1.39 -6.21
N LEU A 81 -13.58 2.66 -6.24
CA LEU A 81 -13.82 3.61 -5.15
C LEU A 81 -15.32 3.80 -4.89
N ASN A 82 -16.13 3.96 -5.94
CA ASN A 82 -17.59 4.08 -5.83
C ASN A 82 -18.23 2.83 -5.21
N LYS A 83 -17.75 1.63 -5.57
CA LYS A 83 -18.23 0.38 -4.95
C LYS A 83 -17.89 0.26 -3.47
N LEU A 84 -16.79 0.88 -3.04
CA LEU A 84 -16.34 0.91 -1.65
C LEU A 84 -16.88 2.11 -0.88
N ASP A 85 -17.74 2.94 -1.49
CA ASP A 85 -18.25 4.19 -0.95
C ASP A 85 -17.14 5.19 -0.57
N ILE A 86 -15.98 5.12 -1.24
CA ILE A 86 -14.85 6.00 -0.97
C ILE A 86 -14.93 7.20 -1.90
N SER A 87 -15.25 8.36 -1.33
CA SER A 87 -15.24 9.62 -2.05
C SER A 87 -13.81 10.14 -2.25
N GLN A 88 -13.60 10.86 -3.34
CA GLN A 88 -12.30 11.42 -3.74
C GLN A 88 -11.71 12.41 -2.72
N ASP A 89 -12.53 13.07 -1.90
CA ASP A 89 -12.07 13.97 -0.83
C ASP A 89 -11.41 13.23 0.35
N LEU A 90 -11.62 11.92 0.48
CA LEU A 90 -10.97 11.09 1.50
C LEU A 90 -9.59 10.60 1.06
N LEU A 91 -9.23 10.77 -0.21
CA LEU A 91 -7.95 10.35 -0.77
C LEU A 91 -6.90 11.46 -0.66
N PHE A 92 -5.64 11.08 -0.87
CA PHE A 92 -4.49 11.98 -0.75
C PHE A 92 -3.71 12.01 -2.07
N PHE A 93 -3.45 13.20 -2.58
CA PHE A 93 -2.88 13.44 -3.90
C PHE A 93 -1.55 14.19 -3.82
N ARG A 94 -0.98 14.51 -4.97
CA ARG A 94 0.29 15.25 -5.03
C ARG A 94 0.21 16.61 -4.34
N GLU A 95 -0.92 17.29 -4.43
CA GLU A 95 -1.19 18.57 -3.76
C GLU A 95 -1.10 18.43 -2.23
N ASP A 96 -1.61 17.31 -1.68
CA ASP A 96 -1.53 17.02 -0.26
C ASP A 96 -0.07 16.79 0.16
N LEU A 97 0.69 16.03 -0.64
CA LEU A 97 2.12 15.82 -0.38
C LEU A 97 2.92 17.13 -0.40
N MET A 98 2.62 18.04 -1.33
CA MET A 98 3.24 19.37 -1.37
C MET A 98 2.92 20.18 -0.11
N GLU A 99 1.70 20.07 0.41
CA GLU A 99 1.32 20.76 1.65
C GLU A 99 1.98 20.13 2.88
N TYR A 100 2.05 18.80 2.95
CA TYR A 100 2.76 18.11 4.02
C TYR A 100 4.25 18.45 4.04
N ASN A 101 4.89 18.62 2.89
CA ASN A 101 6.30 19.01 2.83
C ASN A 101 6.57 20.42 3.42
N LYS A 102 5.54 21.26 3.59
CA LYS A 102 5.67 22.56 4.28
C LYS A 102 5.47 22.45 5.79
N GLN A 103 4.80 21.38 6.25
CA GLN A 103 4.36 21.22 7.63
C GLN A 103 5.22 20.23 8.42
N PHE A 104 5.90 19.31 7.73
CA PHE A 104 6.79 18.30 8.31
C PHE A 104 8.22 18.54 7.85
N ASN A 105 9.19 18.33 8.73
CA ASN A 105 10.62 18.47 8.41
C ASN A 105 11.15 17.28 7.63
N THR A 106 10.59 16.10 7.90
CA THR A 106 10.99 14.84 7.29
C THR A 106 9.77 14.14 6.71
N ILE A 107 9.87 13.74 5.44
CA ILE A 107 8.90 12.86 4.79
C ILE A 107 9.59 11.57 4.41
N ASN A 108 9.26 10.49 5.11
CA ASN A 108 9.72 9.15 4.80
C ASN A 108 8.72 8.47 3.88
N ALA A 109 9.20 7.82 2.83
CA ALA A 109 8.36 7.11 1.88
C ALA A 109 8.61 5.61 1.89
N VAL A 110 7.53 4.84 1.96
CA VAL A 110 7.49 3.50 1.37
C VAL A 110 7.05 3.65 -0.07
N ILE A 111 7.86 3.17 -1.02
CA ILE A 111 7.50 3.19 -2.44
C ILE A 111 6.96 1.83 -2.86
N VAL A 112 5.88 1.87 -3.62
CA VAL A 112 5.21 0.67 -4.14
C VAL A 112 5.08 0.74 -5.64
N ASP A 113 5.14 -0.41 -6.32
CA ASP A 113 4.94 -0.51 -7.77
C ASP A 113 5.98 0.29 -8.61
N HIS A 114 7.11 0.61 -7.96
CA HIS A 114 8.35 1.13 -8.54
C HIS A 114 9.48 1.10 -7.49
N ASN A 115 10.73 1.16 -7.95
CA ASN A 115 11.93 1.17 -7.09
C ASN A 115 12.84 2.41 -7.29
N GLU A 116 12.33 3.47 -7.94
CA GLU A 116 13.00 4.78 -8.06
C GLU A 116 12.00 5.92 -7.91
N LEU A 117 12.28 6.89 -7.03
CA LEU A 117 11.41 8.05 -6.84
C LEU A 117 11.15 8.82 -8.15
N PRO A 118 9.88 9.00 -8.54
CA PRO A 118 9.51 9.80 -9.70
C PRO A 118 9.97 11.25 -9.55
N LYS A 119 10.41 11.88 -10.65
CA LYS A 119 10.90 13.28 -10.64
C LYS A 119 9.97 14.27 -9.92
N PRO A 120 8.63 14.23 -10.11
CA PRO A 120 7.73 15.19 -9.47
C PRO A 120 7.69 15.11 -7.94
N THR A 121 7.98 13.94 -7.36
CA THR A 121 7.89 13.69 -5.91
C THR A 121 9.24 13.54 -5.24
N LYS A 122 10.32 13.32 -6.01
CA LYS A 122 11.67 13.13 -5.50
C LYS A 122 12.17 14.25 -4.57
N GLN A 123 11.80 15.50 -4.84
CA GLN A 123 12.20 16.65 -4.00
C GLN A 123 11.33 16.83 -2.75
N LEU A 124 10.19 16.14 -2.67
CA LEU A 124 9.24 16.22 -1.56
C LEU A 124 9.48 15.13 -0.52
N ILE A 125 10.36 14.17 -0.80
CA ILE A 125 10.61 12.99 0.01
C ILE A 125 12.04 13.07 0.52
N THR A 126 12.19 12.95 1.84
CA THR A 126 13.48 13.03 2.54
C THR A 126 14.23 11.70 2.47
N ASP A 127 13.52 10.59 2.70
CA ASP A 127 14.11 9.26 2.71
C ASP A 127 13.16 8.18 2.18
N VAL A 128 13.71 7.13 1.59
CA VAL A 128 12.96 5.93 1.17
C VAL A 128 13.23 4.83 2.17
N ILE A 129 12.23 4.58 3.03
CA ILE A 129 12.32 3.65 4.14
C ILE A 129 11.80 2.25 3.81
N GLY A 130 11.12 2.07 2.67
CA GLY A 130 10.61 0.77 2.23
C GLY A 130 10.36 0.72 0.72
N ILE A 131 10.47 -0.47 0.13
CA ILE A 131 10.22 -0.75 -1.29
C ILE A 131 9.43 -2.06 -1.40
N ILE A 132 8.36 -2.03 -2.18
CA ILE A 132 7.66 -3.22 -2.66
C ILE A 132 7.42 -3.03 -4.15
N ASP A 133 8.08 -3.81 -4.98
CA ASP A 133 8.02 -3.64 -6.43
C ASP A 133 8.17 -4.97 -7.18
N HIS A 134 7.70 -4.99 -8.42
CA HIS A 134 7.79 -6.14 -9.31
C HIS A 134 8.51 -5.85 -10.64
N HIS A 135 8.97 -4.62 -10.83
CA HIS A 135 9.79 -4.22 -11.97
C HIS A 135 11.27 -4.60 -11.79
N ALA A 136 12.07 -4.36 -12.83
CA ALA A 136 13.52 -4.57 -12.76
C ALA A 136 14.17 -3.71 -11.67
N ASP A 137 15.01 -4.33 -10.84
CA ASP A 137 15.67 -3.66 -9.70
C ASP A 137 16.74 -2.67 -10.18
N LYS A 138 16.57 -1.38 -9.85
CA LYS A 138 17.56 -0.32 -10.14
C LYS A 138 18.69 -0.23 -9.10
N GLN A 139 18.70 -1.11 -8.09
CA GLN A 139 19.70 -1.17 -7.02
C GLN A 139 19.79 0.12 -6.20
N LEU A 140 18.67 0.87 -6.12
CA LEU A 140 18.55 2.06 -5.28
C LEU A 140 18.05 1.67 -3.88
N TYR A 141 18.33 2.57 -2.93
CA TYR A 141 17.87 2.49 -1.54
C TYR A 141 18.13 1.12 -0.87
N PRO A 142 19.41 0.70 -0.77
CA PRO A 142 19.76 -0.62 -0.24
C PRO A 142 19.34 -0.83 1.22
N ASN A 143 19.14 0.25 1.97
CA ASN A 143 18.76 0.21 3.40
C ASN A 143 17.24 0.23 3.62
N ALA A 144 16.42 0.27 2.56
CA ALA A 144 14.97 0.23 2.69
C ALA A 144 14.53 -1.08 3.39
N ASN A 145 13.56 -0.99 4.28
CA ASN A 145 13.05 -2.14 5.03
C ASN A 145 11.53 -2.00 5.27
N PRO A 146 10.69 -2.81 4.60
CA PRO A 146 11.06 -3.91 3.72
C PRO A 146 11.68 -3.44 2.39
N ARG A 147 12.50 -4.28 1.74
CA ARG A 147 12.93 -4.10 0.35
C ARG A 147 12.63 -5.37 -0.44
N ILE A 148 11.42 -5.43 -0.98
CA ILE A 148 10.90 -6.60 -1.71
C ILE A 148 10.82 -6.21 -3.18
N ILE A 149 11.68 -6.78 -4.01
CA ILE A 149 11.65 -6.59 -5.46
C ILE A 149 11.64 -7.97 -6.10
N THR A 150 10.45 -8.38 -6.56
CA THR A 150 10.22 -9.75 -7.03
C THR A 150 9.33 -9.73 -8.25
N VAL A 151 9.75 -10.39 -9.33
CA VAL A 151 8.95 -10.49 -10.56
C VAL A 151 7.62 -11.19 -10.26
N THR A 152 6.53 -10.49 -10.54
CA THR A 152 5.15 -10.99 -10.47
C THR A 152 4.29 -10.25 -11.49
N GLY A 153 3.10 -10.75 -11.79
CA GLY A 153 2.16 -10.08 -12.68
C GLY A 153 1.59 -8.76 -12.13
N SER A 154 1.71 -8.52 -10.81
CA SER A 154 1.16 -7.33 -10.17
C SER A 154 1.80 -7.07 -8.80
N CYS A 155 2.18 -5.82 -8.53
CA CYS A 155 2.73 -5.37 -7.26
C CYS A 155 1.78 -5.63 -6.07
N SER A 156 0.46 -5.48 -6.25
CA SER A 156 -0.53 -5.74 -5.19
C SER A 156 -0.52 -7.19 -4.72
N SER A 157 -0.07 -8.11 -5.57
CA SER A 157 0.16 -9.50 -5.15
C SER A 157 1.20 -9.58 -4.04
N LEU A 158 2.21 -8.70 -4.04
CA LEU A 158 3.30 -8.59 -3.06
C LEU A 158 2.85 -8.01 -1.70
N LEU A 159 1.66 -7.39 -1.61
CA LEU A 159 1.17 -6.76 -0.37
C LEU A 159 0.32 -7.67 0.52
N ILE A 160 -0.18 -8.78 -0.01
CA ILE A 160 -0.94 -9.79 0.75
C ILE A 160 -0.03 -10.50 1.80
N ILE A 161 1.22 -10.06 1.91
CA ILE A 161 2.40 -10.84 2.27
C ILE A 161 3.21 -10.11 3.35
N ILE A 162 2.64 -9.08 3.96
CA ILE A 162 3.22 -8.45 5.16
C ILE A 162 2.43 -8.99 6.35
N PRO A 163 2.78 -10.15 6.92
CA PRO A 163 1.97 -10.88 7.86
C PRO A 163 1.93 -10.14 9.18
N LYS A 164 0.74 -10.15 9.77
CA LYS A 164 0.61 -10.52 11.16
C LYS A 164 0.99 -12.01 11.27
N ASP A 165 1.72 -12.40 12.31
CA ASP A 165 2.00 -13.82 12.56
C ASP A 165 0.69 -14.66 12.47
N GLY A 166 0.72 -15.80 11.75
CA GLY A 166 -0.43 -16.69 11.56
C GLY A 166 -1.31 -16.45 10.31
N LEU A 167 -1.05 -15.38 9.54
CA LEU A 167 -1.80 -15.11 8.30
C LEU A 167 -1.55 -16.17 7.22
N CYS A 168 -0.33 -16.70 7.15
CA CYS A 168 0.06 -17.68 6.13
C CYS A 168 -0.68 -19.00 6.33
N ASP A 169 -0.75 -19.51 7.55
CA ASP A 169 -1.50 -20.72 7.88
C ASP A 169 -3.00 -20.53 7.60
N THR A 170 -3.55 -19.35 7.91
CA THR A 170 -4.97 -19.04 7.69
C THR A 170 -5.31 -18.97 6.20
N VAL A 171 -4.47 -18.29 5.42
CA VAL A 171 -4.60 -18.21 3.97
C VAL A 171 -4.41 -19.59 3.32
N GLU A 172 -3.41 -20.36 3.75
CA GLU A 172 -3.12 -21.69 3.21
C GLU A 172 -4.28 -22.65 3.49
N ASN A 173 -4.85 -22.60 4.71
CA ASN A 173 -6.04 -23.37 5.07
C ASN A 173 -7.29 -22.97 4.29
N LEU A 174 -7.50 -21.67 4.02
CA LEU A 174 -8.60 -21.18 3.18
C LEU A 174 -8.40 -21.55 1.69
N CYS A 175 -7.16 -21.54 1.20
CA CYS A 175 -6.82 -21.88 -0.18
C CYS A 175 -6.83 -23.39 -0.48
N ASN A 176 -6.79 -24.26 0.54
CA ASN A 176 -6.85 -25.72 0.36
C ASN A 176 -8.15 -26.22 -0.32
N ASN A 177 -9.20 -25.38 -0.39
CA ASN A 177 -10.45 -25.67 -1.13
C ASN A 177 -10.55 -24.96 -2.49
N ALA A 178 -9.52 -24.22 -2.91
CA ALA A 178 -9.41 -23.52 -4.19
C ALA A 178 -8.27 -24.14 -5.03
N PRO A 179 -8.24 -23.96 -6.37
CA PRO A 179 -7.16 -24.52 -7.19
C PRO A 179 -5.80 -23.99 -6.71
N LYS A 180 -4.84 -24.91 -6.58
CA LYS A 180 -3.50 -24.75 -5.99
C LYS A 180 -2.89 -23.36 -6.29
N LEU A 181 -2.91 -22.49 -5.29
CA LEU A 181 -2.11 -21.28 -5.24
C LEU A 181 -0.79 -21.68 -4.59
N GLU A 182 0.32 -21.62 -5.34
CA GLU A 182 1.64 -21.89 -4.75
C GLU A 182 2.12 -20.65 -3.99
N LEU A 183 2.03 -20.73 -2.67
CA LEU A 183 2.63 -19.77 -1.73
C LEU A 183 4.10 -20.14 -1.54
N LYS A 184 5.01 -19.19 -1.81
CA LYS A 184 6.44 -19.35 -1.55
C LYS A 184 6.88 -18.41 -0.44
N VAL A 185 7.27 -18.97 0.70
CA VAL A 185 7.94 -18.23 1.80
C VAL A 185 9.26 -17.68 1.27
N LEU A 186 9.41 -16.35 1.20
CA LEU A 186 10.65 -15.71 0.72
C LEU A 186 11.68 -15.54 1.83
N ASP A 187 11.25 -15.44 3.09
CA ASP A 187 12.13 -15.46 4.25
C ASP A 187 11.80 -16.67 5.15
N LYS A 188 12.56 -17.75 4.96
CA LYS A 188 12.39 -19.00 5.72
C LYS A 188 12.85 -18.89 7.17
N GLU A 189 13.72 -17.94 7.51
CA GLU A 189 14.26 -17.80 8.86
C GLU A 189 13.33 -16.97 9.75
N SER A 190 12.70 -15.92 9.21
CA SER A 190 11.80 -15.08 9.99
C SER A 190 10.32 -15.42 9.82
N GLN A 191 9.95 -16.19 8.80
CA GLN A 191 8.55 -16.43 8.38
C GLN A 191 7.74 -15.14 8.12
N LYS A 192 8.41 -13.98 8.04
CA LYS A 192 7.75 -12.68 7.96
C LYS A 192 7.23 -12.34 6.58
N PHE A 193 7.45 -13.16 5.53
CA PHE A 193 6.99 -12.83 4.18
C PHE A 193 6.78 -14.11 3.35
N VAL A 194 5.56 -14.31 2.84
CA VAL A 194 5.16 -15.41 1.94
C VAL A 194 4.54 -14.88 0.65
N VAL A 195 5.21 -15.02 -0.50
CA VAL A 195 4.74 -14.49 -1.78
C VAL A 195 3.82 -15.43 -2.55
N TYR A 196 2.77 -14.87 -3.19
CA TYR A 196 1.96 -15.58 -4.18
C TYR A 196 2.61 -15.52 -5.56
N GLU A 197 2.90 -16.68 -6.13
CA GLU A 197 3.35 -16.78 -7.52
C GLU A 197 2.10 -16.80 -8.45
N GLN A 198 1.65 -15.63 -8.91
CA GLN A 198 0.54 -15.52 -9.87
C GLN A 198 1.04 -15.80 -11.29
N PHE A 199 0.99 -17.06 -11.72
CA PHE A 199 1.23 -17.43 -13.12
C PHE A 199 0.06 -17.12 -14.07
N ASP A 200 -1.10 -16.68 -13.58
CA ASP A 200 -2.26 -16.38 -14.44
C ASP A 200 -3.00 -15.08 -14.00
N LEU A 201 -2.90 -14.07 -14.86
CA LEU A 201 -3.11 -12.63 -14.58
C LEU A 201 -4.59 -12.20 -14.49
N SER A 202 -5.57 -13.06 -14.79
CA SER A 202 -6.98 -12.65 -14.88
C SER A 202 -7.93 -13.32 -13.87
N SER A 203 -7.65 -14.55 -13.47
CA SER A 203 -8.48 -15.35 -12.56
C SER A 203 -8.17 -15.11 -11.08
N SER A 204 -6.94 -14.70 -10.77
CA SER A 204 -6.38 -14.71 -9.42
C SER A 204 -6.89 -13.56 -8.55
N ARG A 205 -6.97 -12.34 -9.10
CA ARG A 205 -7.50 -11.14 -8.38
C ARG A 205 -8.95 -11.31 -7.93
N LYS A 206 -9.83 -11.89 -8.76
CA LYS A 206 -11.24 -12.13 -8.43
C LYS A 206 -11.43 -13.26 -7.42
N ARG A 207 -10.51 -14.23 -7.38
CA ARG A 207 -10.60 -15.39 -6.49
C ARG A 207 -10.06 -15.09 -5.11
N ILE A 208 -8.98 -14.32 -4.98
CA ILE A 208 -8.31 -14.09 -3.69
C ILE A 208 -9.02 -13.01 -2.86
N MET A 209 -9.56 -11.96 -3.50
CA MET A 209 -10.16 -10.82 -2.79
C MET A 209 -11.33 -11.18 -1.84
N PRO A 210 -12.24 -12.10 -2.17
CA PRO A 210 -13.28 -12.56 -1.24
C PRO A 210 -12.71 -13.24 0.02
N TYR A 211 -11.66 -14.05 -0.12
CA TYR A 211 -11.06 -14.75 1.03
C TYR A 211 -10.30 -13.80 1.95
N LEU A 212 -9.74 -12.70 1.42
CA LEU A 212 -9.10 -11.67 2.26
C LEU A 212 -10.11 -10.95 3.16
N GLN A 213 -11.35 -10.73 2.71
CA GLN A 213 -12.40 -10.13 3.54
C GLN A 213 -12.72 -10.98 4.77
N ASP A 214 -12.72 -12.31 4.63
CA ASP A 214 -12.95 -13.24 5.74
C ASP A 214 -11.75 -13.32 6.70
N VAL A 215 -10.53 -13.24 6.18
CA VAL A 215 -9.32 -13.19 7.01
C VAL A 215 -9.29 -11.93 7.87
N TYR A 216 -9.64 -10.77 7.31
CA TYR A 216 -9.68 -9.51 8.07
C TYR A 216 -10.90 -9.37 8.99
N SER A 217 -11.97 -10.14 8.81
CA SER A 217 -13.12 -10.14 9.72
C SER A 217 -12.96 -11.05 10.94
N THR A 218 -11.97 -11.95 10.89
CA THR A 218 -11.67 -12.93 11.96
C THR A 218 -10.53 -12.46 12.88
N ILE A 219 -9.94 -11.28 12.63
CA ILE A 219 -8.83 -10.67 13.38
C ILE A 219 -9.29 -9.36 14.05
#